data_AF-A0A0M2JQP3-F1
#
_entry.id   AF-A0A0M2JQP3-F1
#
_cell.length_a   1.000
_cell.length_b   1.000
_cell.length_c   1.000
_cell.angle_alpha   90.00
_cell.angle_beta   90.00
_cell.angle_gamma   90.00
#
_symmetry.space_group_name_H-M   'P 1'
#
loop_
_entity.id
_entity.type
_entity.pdbx_description
1 polymer ?
#
loop_
_entity_poly.entity_id
_entity_poly.type
_entity_poly.pdbx_seq_one_letter_code
_entity_poly.pdbx_strand_id
1 'polypeptide(L)'
;MHDSLWTAATQHPFLDAVREGSISADAFDRWLVQDVLFVTDLLTFQARLLARAPRRAQNVLAGGCVALVAELDWFDVKAAERGLDVASDALPATLSYRELLTRLDAEPADAALTALWVIEKVYLLAWSHARSDGSPFAEFVEHWTVPEFAAYVEGLEQVANPGSYADLAREVLEHEIAFWDMALER
;
A
#
# COMPACT_ATOMS: atom_id res chain seq x y z
N MET A 1 -19.67 -10.05 0.48
CA MET A 1 -18.78 -10.00 -0.72
C MET A 1 -17.79 -8.85 -0.61
N HIS A 2 -18.22 -7.63 -0.28
CA HIS A 2 -17.27 -6.55 0.03
C HIS A 2 -16.45 -6.85 1.30
N ASP A 3 -17.12 -7.28 2.38
CA ASP A 3 -16.44 -7.65 3.64
C ASP A 3 -15.41 -8.78 3.48
N SER A 4 -15.68 -9.76 2.61
CA SER A 4 -14.75 -10.87 2.38
C SER A 4 -13.47 -10.45 1.65
N LEU A 5 -13.55 -9.46 0.76
CA LEU A 5 -12.37 -8.92 0.07
C LEU A 5 -11.53 -8.06 1.00
N TRP A 6 -12.17 -7.24 1.85
CA TRP A 6 -11.46 -6.53 2.91
C TRP A 6 -10.73 -7.49 3.84
N THR A 7 -11.37 -8.57 4.28
CA THR A 7 -10.69 -9.60 5.10
C THR A 7 -9.53 -10.22 4.33
N ALA A 8 -9.73 -10.63 3.08
CA ALA A 8 -8.65 -11.25 2.30
C ALA A 8 -7.45 -10.31 2.08
N ALA A 9 -7.69 -9.01 1.85
CA ALA A 9 -6.63 -8.03 1.64
C ALA A 9 -5.90 -7.62 2.94
N THR A 10 -6.55 -7.73 4.10
CA THR A 10 -6.00 -7.24 5.39
C THR A 10 -5.63 -8.36 6.37
N GLN A 11 -6.03 -9.60 6.09
CA GLN A 11 -5.73 -10.80 6.87
C GLN A 11 -5.26 -11.92 5.93
N HIS A 12 -4.36 -11.54 5.02
CA HIS A 12 -3.79 -12.44 4.02
C HIS A 12 -2.82 -13.45 4.67
N PRO A 13 -2.67 -14.68 4.13
CA PRO A 13 -1.67 -15.64 4.61
C PRO A 13 -0.23 -15.10 4.69
N PHE A 14 0.12 -14.12 3.85
CA PHE A 14 1.39 -13.40 3.94
C PHE A 14 1.52 -12.68 5.30
N LEU A 15 0.48 -11.93 5.69
CA LEU A 15 0.44 -11.15 6.93
C LEU A 15 0.38 -12.07 8.16
N ASP A 16 -0.36 -13.18 8.07
CA ASP A 16 -0.34 -14.21 9.11
C ASP A 16 1.07 -14.79 9.30
N ALA A 17 1.77 -15.09 8.21
CA ALA A 17 3.14 -15.59 8.27
C ALA A 17 4.13 -14.57 8.84
N VAL A 18 3.95 -13.28 8.55
CA VAL A 18 4.71 -12.18 9.17
C VAL A 18 4.43 -12.10 10.67
N ARG A 19 3.16 -12.17 11.07
CA ARG A 19 2.70 -12.12 12.46
C ARG A 19 3.27 -13.26 13.30
N GLU A 20 3.29 -14.46 12.74
CA GLU A 20 3.80 -15.67 13.39
C GLU A 20 5.33 -15.79 13.31
N GLY A 21 5.99 -14.93 12.51
CA GLY A 21 7.43 -15.03 12.24
C GLY A 21 7.81 -16.26 11.42
N SER A 22 6.85 -16.85 10.68
CA SER A 22 7.01 -18.08 9.90
C SER A 22 7.29 -17.82 8.42
N ILE A 23 7.18 -16.57 7.95
CA ILE A 23 7.49 -16.19 6.56
C ILE A 23 8.97 -16.43 6.24
N SER A 24 9.25 -16.98 5.06
CA SER A 24 10.63 -17.16 4.57
C SER A 24 11.26 -15.83 4.17
N ALA A 25 12.59 -15.71 4.32
CA ALA A 25 13.34 -14.55 3.85
C ALA A 25 13.06 -14.23 2.37
N ASP A 26 13.13 -15.23 1.47
CA ASP A 26 12.88 -15.04 0.04
C ASP A 26 11.50 -14.42 -0.27
N ALA A 27 10.45 -14.88 0.41
CA ALA A 27 9.10 -14.36 0.21
C ALA A 27 8.96 -12.91 0.73
N PHE A 28 9.55 -12.62 1.89
CA PHE A 28 9.53 -11.28 2.46
C PHE A 28 10.35 -10.31 1.59
N ASP A 29 11.55 -10.72 1.18
CA ASP A 29 12.44 -9.90 0.36
C ASP A 29 11.85 -9.68 -1.04
N ARG A 30 11.16 -10.68 -1.60
CA ARG A 30 10.39 -10.51 -2.85
C ARG A 30 9.31 -9.45 -2.71
N TRP A 31 8.49 -9.54 -1.66
CA TRP A 31 7.48 -8.51 -1.39
C TRP A 31 8.14 -7.13 -1.25
N LEU A 32 9.19 -7.03 -0.43
CA LEU A 32 9.87 -5.77 -0.14
C LEU A 32 10.39 -5.09 -1.42
N VAL A 33 11.04 -5.83 -2.30
CA VAL A 33 11.54 -5.31 -3.58
C VAL A 33 10.40 -4.80 -4.47
N GLN A 34 9.28 -5.52 -4.52
CA GLN A 34 8.13 -5.11 -5.32
C GLN A 34 7.39 -3.92 -4.71
N ASP A 35 7.39 -3.81 -3.38
CA ASP A 35 6.77 -2.69 -2.66
C ASP A 35 7.50 -1.38 -2.91
N VAL A 36 8.84 -1.41 -3.03
CA VAL A 36 9.62 -0.23 -3.47
C VAL A 36 9.16 0.29 -4.83
N LEU A 37 8.92 -0.63 -5.79
CA LEU A 37 8.44 -0.26 -7.12
C LEU A 37 7.02 0.32 -7.05
N PHE A 38 6.15 -0.31 -6.25
CA PHE A 38 4.78 0.15 -6.03
C PHE A 38 4.75 1.55 -5.40
N VAL A 39 5.50 1.79 -4.32
CA VAL A 39 5.57 3.08 -3.63
C VAL A 39 6.11 4.18 -4.55
N THR A 40 7.06 3.85 -5.43
CA THR A 40 7.55 4.78 -6.46
C THR A 40 6.44 5.19 -7.43
N ASP A 41 5.62 4.24 -7.88
CA ASP A 41 4.46 4.50 -8.73
C ASP A 41 3.35 5.25 -7.97
N LEU A 42 3.13 4.92 -6.70
CA LEU A 42 2.14 5.55 -5.83
C LEU A 42 2.46 7.02 -5.58
N LEU A 43 3.72 7.36 -5.27
CA LEU A 43 4.18 8.74 -5.15
C LEU A 43 3.91 9.53 -6.42
N THR A 44 4.22 8.91 -7.55
CA THR A 44 4.04 9.50 -8.88
C THR A 44 2.56 9.76 -9.18
N PHE A 45 1.67 8.81 -8.88
CA PHE A 45 0.22 8.98 -8.96
C PHE A 45 -0.28 10.08 -8.01
N GLN A 46 0.12 10.05 -6.75
CA GLN A 46 -0.35 10.99 -5.74
C GLN A 46 0.06 12.44 -6.04
N ALA A 47 1.26 12.65 -6.59
CA ALA A 47 1.69 13.95 -7.06
C ALA A 47 0.81 14.49 -8.20
N ARG A 48 0.42 13.64 -9.15
CA ARG A 48 -0.52 14.01 -10.23
C ARG A 48 -1.93 14.24 -9.71
N LEU A 49 -2.39 13.44 -8.74
CA LEU A 49 -3.68 13.63 -8.09
C LEU A 49 -3.73 14.96 -7.33
N LEU A 50 -2.65 15.31 -6.60
CA LEU A 50 -2.53 16.58 -5.89
C LEU A 50 -2.75 17.79 -6.79
N ALA A 51 -2.18 17.78 -8.00
CA ALA A 51 -2.30 18.88 -8.95
C ALA A 51 -3.75 19.17 -9.40
N ARG A 52 -4.62 18.15 -9.40
CA ARG A 52 -6.03 18.26 -9.84
C ARG A 52 -7.04 18.13 -8.70
N ALA A 53 -6.59 17.93 -7.47
CA ALA A 53 -7.46 17.69 -6.32
C ALA A 53 -8.20 18.96 -5.87
N PRO A 54 -9.43 18.82 -5.34
CA PRO A 54 -10.13 19.94 -4.71
C PRO A 54 -9.36 20.44 -3.48
N ARG A 55 -9.48 21.74 -3.17
CA ARG A 55 -8.71 22.39 -2.10
C ARG A 55 -8.76 21.65 -0.75
N ARG A 56 -9.90 21.06 -0.40
CA ARG A 56 -10.09 20.28 0.83
C ARG A 56 -9.18 19.06 0.95
N ALA A 57 -8.77 18.46 -0.17
CA ALA A 57 -7.94 17.25 -0.22
C ALA A 57 -6.44 17.54 -0.42
N GLN A 58 -6.07 18.76 -0.83
CA GLN A 58 -4.68 19.07 -1.15
C GLN A 58 -3.72 18.93 0.03
N ASN A 59 -4.16 19.30 1.24
CA ASN A 59 -3.28 19.21 2.41
C ASN A 59 -2.96 17.75 2.76
N VAL A 60 -3.96 16.86 2.76
CA VAL A 60 -3.74 15.43 3.04
C VAL A 60 -2.89 14.79 1.95
N LEU A 61 -3.14 15.10 0.67
CA LEU A 61 -2.34 14.60 -0.44
C LEU A 61 -0.88 15.07 -0.38
N ALA A 62 -0.64 16.35 -0.08
CA ALA A 62 0.71 16.88 0.08
C ALA A 62 1.46 16.20 1.23
N GLY A 63 0.77 15.97 2.36
CA GLY A 63 1.32 15.22 3.49
C GLY A 63 1.72 13.79 3.10
N GLY A 64 0.86 13.07 2.40
CA GLY A 64 1.20 11.71 1.96
C GLY A 64 2.35 11.69 0.93
N CYS A 65 2.45 12.65 -0.01
CA CYS A 65 3.62 12.72 -0.89
C CYS A 65 4.93 12.88 -0.11
N VAL A 66 4.94 13.69 0.95
CA VAL A 66 6.11 13.84 1.82
C VAL A 66 6.41 12.55 2.57
N ALA A 67 5.38 11.84 3.05
CA ALA A 67 5.54 10.55 3.71
C ALA A 67 6.13 9.49 2.76
N LEU A 68 5.62 9.37 1.54
CA LEU A 68 6.13 8.41 0.56
C LEU A 68 7.59 8.70 0.15
N VAL A 69 8.00 9.97 0.09
CA VAL A 69 9.42 10.32 -0.13
C VAL A 69 10.30 9.82 1.03
N ALA A 70 9.86 10.03 2.27
CA ALA A 70 10.60 9.54 3.45
C ALA A 70 10.60 8.01 3.54
N GLU A 71 9.53 7.36 3.09
CA GLU A 71 9.42 5.91 3.00
C GLU A 71 10.38 5.31 1.97
N LEU A 72 10.53 5.94 0.80
CA LEU A 72 11.54 5.54 -0.19
C LEU A 72 12.97 5.68 0.34
N ASP A 73 13.28 6.77 1.07
CA ASP A 73 14.58 6.93 1.75
C ASP A 73 14.82 5.80 2.78
N TRP A 74 13.77 5.37 3.49
CA TRP A 74 13.85 4.26 4.44
C TRP A 74 14.03 2.91 3.73
N PHE A 75 13.34 2.68 2.60
CA PHE A 75 13.52 1.48 1.79
C PHE A 75 14.95 1.34 1.26
N ASP A 76 15.58 2.43 0.84
CA ASP A 76 16.99 2.40 0.38
C ASP A 76 17.91 1.86 1.49
N VAL A 77 17.69 2.28 2.75
CA VAL A 77 18.44 1.76 3.90
C VAL A 77 18.15 0.27 4.10
N LYS A 78 16.89 -0.15 4.07
CA LYS A 78 16.51 -1.55 4.31
C LYS A 78 16.99 -2.50 3.22
N ALA A 79 16.94 -2.07 1.96
CA ALA A 79 17.48 -2.82 0.84
C ALA A 79 19.00 -3.01 0.99
N ALA A 80 19.73 -1.96 1.37
CA ALA A 80 21.17 -2.05 1.62
C ALA A 80 21.52 -2.99 2.79
N GLU A 81 20.78 -2.92 3.91
CA GLU A 81 20.97 -3.79 5.07
C GLU A 81 20.74 -5.28 4.73
N ARG A 82 19.78 -5.57 3.84
CA ARG A 82 19.41 -6.92 3.42
C ARG A 82 20.18 -7.40 2.18
N GLY A 83 20.96 -6.55 1.53
CA GLY A 83 21.70 -6.88 0.31
C GLY A 83 20.79 -7.12 -0.90
N LEU A 84 19.63 -6.44 -0.96
CA LEU A 84 18.65 -6.59 -2.02
C LEU A 84 18.97 -5.72 -3.23
N ASP A 85 18.73 -6.26 -4.42
CA ASP A 85 18.81 -5.49 -5.66
C ASP A 85 17.44 -4.88 -5.99
N VAL A 86 17.29 -3.60 -5.69
CA VAL A 86 16.08 -2.82 -5.98
C VAL A 86 15.90 -2.51 -7.47
N ALA A 87 16.88 -2.84 -8.33
CA ALA A 87 16.73 -2.76 -9.79
C ALA A 87 16.05 -3.99 -10.41
N SER A 88 15.33 -4.77 -9.59
CA SER A 88 14.60 -5.97 -10.04
C SER A 88 13.42 -5.62 -10.96
N ASP A 89 13.11 -6.53 -11.87
CA ASP A 89 11.95 -6.40 -12.74
C ASP A 89 10.63 -6.42 -11.95
N ALA A 90 9.68 -5.58 -12.35
CA ALA A 90 8.34 -5.59 -11.78
C ALA A 90 7.62 -6.90 -12.14
N LEU A 91 7.07 -7.57 -11.12
CA LEU A 91 6.28 -8.78 -11.29
C LEU A 91 4.87 -8.45 -11.82
N PRO A 92 4.14 -9.43 -12.39
CA PRO A 92 2.84 -9.18 -13.02
C PRO A 92 1.82 -8.44 -12.13
N ALA A 93 1.77 -8.77 -10.83
CA ALA A 93 0.90 -8.08 -9.88
C ALA A 93 1.26 -6.59 -9.74
N THR A 94 2.55 -6.27 -9.59
CA THR A 94 3.06 -4.88 -9.52
C THR A 94 2.77 -4.11 -10.80
N LEU A 95 2.97 -4.74 -11.96
CA LEU A 95 2.65 -4.14 -13.26
C LEU A 95 1.16 -3.82 -13.39
N SER A 96 0.31 -4.78 -13.02
CA SER A 96 -1.15 -4.62 -13.01
C SER A 96 -1.58 -3.48 -12.08
N TYR A 97 -0.95 -3.36 -10.91
CA TYR A 97 -1.22 -2.26 -9.99
C TYR A 97 -0.78 -0.90 -10.58
N ARG A 98 0.40 -0.83 -11.21
CA ARG A 98 0.85 0.37 -11.94
C ARG A 98 -0.13 0.78 -13.03
N GLU A 99 -0.70 -0.17 -13.76
CA GLU A 99 -1.72 0.10 -14.77
C GLU A 99 -3.00 0.69 -14.15
N LEU A 100 -3.45 0.17 -13.01
CA LEU A 100 -4.55 0.76 -12.24
C LEU A 100 -4.24 2.21 -11.85
N LEU A 101 -3.08 2.47 -11.24
CA LEU A 101 -2.66 3.83 -10.84
C LEU A 101 -2.60 4.79 -12.04
N THR A 102 -2.13 4.32 -13.18
CA THR A 102 -2.09 5.10 -14.43
C THR A 102 -3.51 5.39 -14.94
N ARG A 103 -4.43 4.43 -14.88
CA ARG A 103 -5.83 4.63 -15.29
C ARG A 103 -6.55 5.63 -14.39
N LEU A 104 -6.25 5.61 -13.08
CA LEU A 104 -6.81 6.56 -12.10
C LEU A 104 -6.45 8.03 -12.37
N ASP A 105 -5.40 8.30 -13.15
CA ASP A 105 -5.08 9.67 -13.59
C ASP A 105 -6.18 10.29 -14.46
N ALA A 106 -6.90 9.46 -15.23
CA ALA A 106 -7.98 9.89 -16.11
C ALA A 106 -9.35 9.95 -15.41
N GLU A 107 -9.50 9.32 -14.26
CA GLU A 107 -10.75 9.27 -13.50
C GLU A 107 -11.08 10.62 -12.82
N PRO A 108 -12.33 10.89 -12.40
CA PRO A 108 -12.63 12.05 -11.56
C PRO A 108 -11.81 12.07 -10.26
N ALA A 109 -11.47 13.26 -9.76
CA ALA A 109 -10.63 13.40 -8.57
C ALA A 109 -11.21 12.66 -7.34
N ASP A 110 -12.52 12.68 -7.15
CA ASP A 110 -13.19 11.99 -6.04
C ASP A 110 -13.07 10.45 -6.16
N ALA A 111 -13.04 9.90 -7.39
CA ALA A 111 -12.83 8.48 -7.63
C ALA A 111 -11.39 8.07 -7.30
N ALA A 112 -10.42 8.84 -7.79
CA ALA A 112 -8.99 8.63 -7.53
C ALA A 112 -8.64 8.80 -6.03
N LEU A 113 -9.25 9.76 -5.34
CA LEU A 113 -9.14 9.93 -3.88
C LEU A 113 -9.71 8.72 -3.14
N THR A 114 -10.82 8.16 -3.63
CA THR A 114 -11.41 6.97 -3.03
C THR A 114 -10.53 5.75 -3.22
N ALA A 115 -9.96 5.57 -4.41
CA ALA A 115 -8.99 4.50 -4.64
C ALA A 115 -7.79 4.64 -3.70
N LEU A 116 -7.14 5.81 -3.66
CA LEU A 116 -6.01 6.08 -2.75
C LEU A 116 -6.37 5.76 -1.30
N TRP A 117 -7.54 6.20 -0.82
CA TRP A 117 -7.99 5.86 0.52
C TRP A 117 -8.12 4.35 0.76
N VAL A 118 -8.61 3.57 -0.21
CA VAL A 118 -8.68 2.11 -0.08
C VAL A 118 -7.28 1.51 0.04
N ILE A 119 -6.34 1.91 -0.82
CA ILE A 119 -4.94 1.46 -0.80
C ILE A 119 -4.35 1.65 0.61
N GLU A 120 -4.37 2.88 1.10
CA GLU A 120 -3.75 3.25 2.37
C GLU A 120 -4.46 2.61 3.57
N LYS A 121 -5.79 2.47 3.50
CA LYS A 121 -6.59 1.79 4.53
C LYS A 121 -6.30 0.29 4.58
N VAL A 122 -6.11 -0.36 3.43
CA VAL A 122 -5.69 -1.77 3.40
C VAL A 122 -4.35 -1.91 4.10
N TYR A 123 -3.36 -1.08 3.75
CA TYR A 123 -2.03 -1.13 4.37
C TYR A 123 -2.07 -0.95 5.90
N LEU A 124 -2.80 0.06 6.38
CA LEU A 124 -2.94 0.29 7.83
C LEU A 124 -3.53 -0.92 8.55
N LEU A 125 -4.59 -1.51 7.99
CA LEU A 125 -5.27 -2.66 8.59
C LEU A 125 -4.43 -3.94 8.50
N ALA A 126 -3.78 -4.16 7.35
CA ALA A 126 -2.89 -5.29 7.09
C ALA A 126 -1.73 -5.35 8.08
N TRP A 127 -0.99 -4.24 8.22
CA TRP A 127 0.13 -4.17 9.16
C TRP A 127 -0.34 -4.14 10.62
N SER A 128 -1.51 -3.55 10.90
CA SER A 128 -2.12 -3.64 12.22
C SER A 128 -2.47 -5.07 12.62
N HIS A 129 -2.89 -5.90 11.68
CA HIS A 129 -3.16 -7.34 11.86
C HIS A 129 -1.86 -8.14 12.02
N ALA A 130 -0.83 -7.81 11.24
CA ALA A 130 0.48 -8.47 11.29
C ALA A 130 1.25 -8.25 12.60
N ARG A 131 0.77 -7.35 13.47
CA ARG A 131 1.40 -7.02 14.75
C ARG A 131 1.36 -8.19 15.74
N SER A 132 2.53 -8.53 16.25
CA SER A 132 2.74 -9.59 17.23
C SER A 132 3.96 -9.29 18.09
N ASP A 133 3.83 -9.48 19.41
CA ASP A 133 4.95 -9.35 20.32
C ASP A 133 6.00 -10.43 20.03
N GLY A 134 7.20 -10.03 19.60
CA GLY A 134 8.31 -10.94 19.32
C GLY A 134 8.45 -11.41 17.87
N SER A 135 7.69 -10.86 16.92
CA SER A 135 7.96 -11.09 15.49
C SER A 135 9.31 -10.48 15.09
N PRO A 136 10.16 -11.20 14.32
CA PRO A 136 11.40 -10.64 13.80
C PRO A 136 11.17 -9.49 12.80
N PHE A 137 9.92 -9.29 12.36
CA PHE A 137 9.50 -8.23 11.45
C PHE A 137 8.88 -7.03 12.16
N ALA A 138 9.00 -6.93 13.49
CA ALA A 138 8.38 -5.87 14.29
C ALA A 138 8.70 -4.46 13.77
N GLU A 139 9.94 -4.20 13.33
CA GLU A 139 10.33 -2.90 12.76
C GLU A 139 9.48 -2.50 11.55
N PHE A 140 9.20 -3.46 10.65
CA PHE A 140 8.38 -3.23 9.45
C PHE A 140 6.92 -2.99 9.84
N VAL A 141 6.41 -3.78 10.79
CA VAL A 141 5.06 -3.57 11.31
C VAL A 141 4.90 -2.20 11.99
N GLU A 142 5.89 -1.77 12.76
CA GLU A 142 5.87 -0.47 13.44
C GLU A 142 5.80 0.68 12.44
N HIS A 143 6.55 0.62 11.34
CA HIS A 143 6.57 1.66 10.31
C HIS A 143 5.16 2.03 9.79
N TRP A 144 4.35 1.03 9.46
CA TRP A 144 2.99 1.24 8.94
C TRP A 144 1.89 1.17 10.01
N THR A 145 2.24 1.16 11.30
CA THR A 145 1.27 1.22 12.40
C THR A 145 1.47 2.42 13.32
N VAL A 146 2.31 3.38 12.91
CA VAL A 146 2.49 4.64 13.63
C VAL A 146 1.20 5.48 13.64
N PRO A 147 0.93 6.24 14.72
CA PRO A 147 -0.24 7.10 14.82
C PRO A 147 -0.38 8.12 13.67
N GLU A 148 0.75 8.59 13.13
CA GLU A 148 0.80 9.53 12.02
C GLU A 148 0.19 8.95 10.74
N PHE A 149 0.44 7.67 10.47
CA PHE A 149 -0.13 6.98 9.31
C PHE A 149 -1.63 6.76 9.48
N ALA A 150 -2.06 6.37 10.68
CA ALA A 150 -3.50 6.26 10.99
C ALA A 150 -4.23 7.60 10.79
N ALA A 151 -3.65 8.71 11.26
CA ALA A 151 -4.21 10.05 11.07
C ALA A 151 -4.24 10.47 9.60
N TYR A 152 -3.25 10.06 8.80
CA TYR A 152 -3.25 10.27 7.35
C TYR A 152 -4.40 9.53 6.66
N VAL A 153 -4.60 8.25 6.97
CA VAL A 153 -5.72 7.43 6.45
C VAL A 153 -7.07 8.01 6.84
N GLU A 154 -7.24 8.45 8.09
CA GLU A 154 -8.45 9.16 8.54
C GLU A 154 -8.69 10.45 7.75
N GLY A 155 -7.63 11.21 7.46
CA GLY A 155 -7.69 12.41 6.63
C GLY A 155 -8.15 12.13 5.19
N LEU A 156 -7.69 11.02 4.60
CA LEU A 156 -8.15 10.56 3.28
C LEU A 156 -9.62 10.13 3.32
N GLU A 157 -10.06 9.47 4.40
CA GLU A 157 -11.45 9.03 4.57
C GLU A 157 -12.43 10.21 4.49
N GLN A 158 -12.05 11.38 5.03
CA GLN A 158 -12.88 12.59 4.99
C GLN A 158 -13.09 13.17 3.58
N VAL A 159 -12.25 12.78 2.62
CA VAL A 159 -12.31 13.26 1.22
C VAL A 159 -12.62 12.15 0.21
N ALA A 160 -12.72 10.90 0.67
CA ALA A 160 -13.14 9.75 -0.11
C ALA A 160 -14.67 9.64 -0.20
N ASN A 161 -15.17 8.87 -1.16
CA ASN A 161 -16.59 8.57 -1.33
C ASN A 161 -16.81 7.10 -1.72
N PRO A 162 -16.48 6.15 -0.83
CA PRO A 162 -16.56 4.72 -1.13
C PRO A 162 -17.97 4.24 -1.49
N GLY A 163 -19.02 4.90 -0.97
CA GLY A 163 -20.39 4.58 -1.33
C GLY A 163 -20.72 4.83 -2.81
N SER A 164 -20.04 5.78 -3.45
CA SER A 164 -20.24 6.10 -4.87
C SER A 164 -19.29 5.36 -5.81
N TYR A 165 -18.23 4.75 -5.27
CA TYR A 165 -17.18 4.08 -6.05
C TYR A 165 -16.89 2.66 -5.54
N ALA A 166 -17.93 1.92 -5.15
CA ALA A 166 -17.79 0.59 -4.55
C ALA A 166 -17.12 -0.44 -5.48
N ASP A 167 -17.38 -0.37 -6.79
CA ASP A 167 -16.73 -1.25 -7.77
C ASP A 167 -15.24 -0.96 -7.93
N LEU A 168 -14.85 0.31 -7.84
CA LEU A 168 -13.44 0.71 -7.85
C LEU A 168 -12.75 0.26 -6.56
N ALA A 169 -13.41 0.42 -5.41
CA ALA A 169 -12.89 -0.10 -4.14
C ALA A 169 -12.70 -1.61 -4.18
N ARG A 170 -13.64 -2.35 -4.79
CA ARG A 170 -13.52 -3.80 -5.02
C ARG A 170 -12.32 -4.14 -5.89
N GLU A 171 -12.12 -3.41 -6.99
CA GLU A 171 -10.97 -3.62 -7.88
C GLU A 171 -9.64 -3.37 -7.14
N VAL A 172 -9.52 -2.28 -6.39
CA VAL A 172 -8.32 -2.02 -5.57
C VAL A 172 -8.03 -3.19 -4.62
N LEU A 173 -9.06 -3.71 -3.92
CA LEU A 173 -8.89 -4.87 -3.03
C LEU A 173 -8.41 -6.14 -3.77
N GLU A 174 -8.85 -6.35 -5.01
CA GLU A 174 -8.39 -7.47 -5.82
C GLU A 174 -6.91 -7.32 -6.21
N HIS A 175 -6.45 -6.09 -6.49
CA HIS A 175 -5.03 -5.80 -6.71
C HIS A 175 -4.19 -5.99 -5.44
N GLU A 176 -4.68 -5.56 -4.27
CA GLU A 176 -4.02 -5.77 -2.98
C GLU A 176 -3.82 -7.26 -2.68
N ILE A 177 -4.87 -8.08 -2.86
CA ILE A 177 -4.78 -9.54 -2.68
C ILE A 177 -3.73 -10.15 -3.62
N ALA A 178 -3.79 -9.80 -4.92
CA ALA A 178 -2.83 -10.30 -5.90
C ALA A 178 -1.38 -9.86 -5.59
N PHE A 179 -1.20 -8.68 -4.98
CA PHE A 179 0.10 -8.20 -4.55
C PHE A 179 0.67 -9.06 -3.42
N TRP A 180 -0.15 -9.44 -2.44
CA TRP A 180 0.27 -10.36 -1.39
C TRP A 180 0.52 -11.78 -1.89
N ASP A 181 -0.31 -12.29 -2.81
CA ASP A 181 -0.13 -13.62 -3.43
C ASP A 181 1.21 -13.73 -4.14
N MET A 182 1.59 -12.69 -4.89
CA MET A 182 2.85 -12.62 -5.64
C MET A 182 4.09 -12.81 -4.74
N ALA A 183 4.02 -12.42 -3.47
CA ALA A 183 5.11 -12.67 -2.52
C ALA A 183 5.30 -14.16 -2.22
N LEU A 184 4.20 -14.93 -2.17
CA LEU A 184 4.16 -16.33 -1.77
C LEU A 184 4.31 -17.31 -2.95
N GLU A 185 4.02 -16.86 -4.17
CA GLU A 185 4.20 -17.65 -5.40
C GLU A 185 5.68 -17.97 -5.66
N ARG A 186 5.97 -19.18 -6.16
CA ARG A 186 7.36 -19.61 -6.44
C ARG A 186 7.70 -19.53 -7.91
#